data_AF-A0A960B0E1-F1
#
_entry.id   AF-A0A960B0E1-F1
#
_cell.length_a   1.000
_cell.length_b   1.000
_cell.length_c   1.000
_cell.angle_alpha   90.00
_cell.angle_beta   90.00
_cell.angle_gamma   90.00
#
_symmetry.space_group_name_H-M   'P 1'
#
loop_
_entity.id
_entity.type
_entity.pdbx_description
1 polymer ?
#
loop_
_entity_poly.entity_id
_entity_poly.type
_entity_poly.pdbx_seq_one_letter_code
_entity_poly.pdbx_strand_id
1 'polypeptide(L)'
;SETIGVTSPTGAIGTLSSTMLAKTPTSASIAGTAGRIFIDHTFYRPTTTVRLVDNTEQEIDRYDPPRRDHGLAYEAAEFARLLVDGKTESDLLPLDETVRIMQVLDDVRHQLGVRFPGEE
;
A
#
# COMPACT_ATOMS: atom_id res chain seq x y z
N SER A 1 -6.38 7.83 -16.62
CA SER A 1 -5.55 6.84 -15.91
C SER A 1 -4.29 7.54 -15.54
N GLU A 2 -3.91 7.53 -14.28
CA GLU A 2 -2.81 8.37 -13.82
C GLU A 2 -1.66 7.52 -13.32
N THR A 3 -0.45 8.06 -13.47
CA THR A 3 0.78 7.47 -12.96
C THR A 3 1.54 8.53 -12.19
N ILE A 4 1.94 8.19 -10.97
CA ILE A 4 2.62 9.07 -10.03
C ILE A 4 4.02 8.49 -9.79
N GLY A 5 5.04 9.33 -9.96
CA GLY A 5 6.40 9.03 -9.53
C GLY A 5 6.63 9.60 -8.14
N VAL A 6 7.23 8.83 -7.25
CA VAL A 6 7.59 9.25 -5.89
C VAL A 6 9.08 9.04 -5.65
N THR A 7 9.65 9.90 -4.82
CA THR A 7 11.03 9.79 -4.34
C THR A 7 11.03 9.85 -2.82
N SER A 8 11.82 8.99 -2.19
CA SER A 8 12.06 9.02 -0.76
C SER A 8 13.28 9.89 -0.42
N PRO A 9 13.42 10.39 0.83
CA PRO A 9 14.60 11.13 1.25
C PRO A 9 15.93 10.35 1.11
N THR A 10 15.86 9.02 1.08
CA THR A 10 17.02 8.13 0.91
C THR A 10 17.33 7.85 -0.56
N GLY A 11 16.61 8.47 -1.52
CA GLY A 11 16.83 8.31 -2.96
C GLY A 11 16.15 7.10 -3.58
N ALA A 12 15.38 6.30 -2.83
CA ALA A 12 14.54 5.27 -3.42
C ALA A 12 13.42 5.91 -4.26
N ILE A 13 13.10 5.29 -5.39
CA ILE A 13 12.06 5.74 -6.32
C ILE A 13 10.89 4.75 -6.33
N GLY A 14 9.69 5.25 -6.58
CA GLY A 14 8.50 4.43 -6.76
C GLY A 14 7.63 4.97 -7.89
N THR A 15 6.86 4.08 -8.50
CA THR A 15 5.85 4.43 -9.50
C THR A 15 4.55 3.75 -9.13
N LEU A 16 3.47 4.52 -9.07
CA LEU A 16 2.12 4.03 -8.78
C LEU A 16 1.20 4.40 -9.94
N SER A 17 0.44 3.44 -10.44
CA SER A 17 -0.53 3.69 -11.51
C SER A 17 -1.91 3.19 -11.12
N SER A 18 -2.94 3.99 -11.43
CA SER A 18 -4.33 3.63 -11.16
C SER A 18 -5.25 4.06 -12.29
N THR A 19 -6.33 3.30 -12.48
CA THR A 19 -7.35 3.59 -13.47
C THR A 19 -8.70 3.01 -13.06
N MET A 20 -9.77 3.74 -13.37
CA MET A 20 -11.16 3.26 -13.27
C MET A 20 -11.66 2.62 -14.57
N LEU A 21 -10.84 2.63 -15.64
CA LEU A 21 -11.25 2.27 -17.00
C LEU A 21 -10.96 0.81 -17.38
N ALA A 22 -10.09 0.13 -16.65
CA ALA A 22 -9.63 -1.22 -17.00
C ALA A 22 -9.22 -2.02 -15.78
N LYS A 23 -9.36 -3.35 -15.88
CA LYS A 23 -8.79 -4.27 -14.91
C LYS A 23 -7.28 -4.37 -15.13
N THR A 24 -6.50 -3.89 -14.18
CA THR A 24 -5.03 -4.02 -14.20
C THR A 24 -4.61 -5.28 -13.44
N PRO A 25 -3.34 -5.74 -13.58
CA PRO A 25 -2.82 -6.83 -12.76
C PRO A 25 -2.98 -6.60 -11.26
N THR A 26 -3.04 -5.33 -10.81
CA THR A 26 -3.15 -4.97 -9.39
C THR A 26 -2.06 -5.65 -8.54
N SER A 27 -0.85 -5.76 -9.09
CA SER A 27 0.32 -6.30 -8.41
C SER A 27 1.18 -5.19 -7.82
N ALA A 28 2.07 -5.56 -6.90
CA ALA A 28 3.08 -4.67 -6.34
C ALA A 28 4.45 -5.36 -6.31
N SER A 29 5.52 -4.58 -6.41
CA SER A 29 6.88 -5.08 -6.27
C SER A 29 7.75 -4.09 -5.51
N ILE A 30 8.70 -4.62 -4.74
CA ILE A 30 9.67 -3.84 -4.00
C ILE A 30 11.04 -4.44 -4.31
N ALA A 31 11.91 -3.67 -4.97
CA ALA A 31 13.25 -4.11 -5.33
C ALA A 31 14.29 -3.45 -4.41
N GLY A 32 15.21 -4.27 -3.89
CA GLY A 32 16.38 -3.83 -3.15
C GLY A 32 17.66 -4.39 -3.77
N THR A 33 18.79 -4.17 -3.12
CA THR A 33 20.10 -4.63 -3.63
C THR A 33 20.27 -6.15 -3.60
N ALA A 34 19.55 -6.83 -2.71
CA ALA A 34 19.65 -8.27 -2.52
C ALA A 34 18.60 -9.08 -3.29
N GLY A 35 17.60 -8.42 -3.88
CA GLY A 35 16.49 -9.12 -4.52
C GLY A 35 15.21 -8.28 -4.57
N ARG A 36 14.09 -8.96 -4.77
CA ARG A 36 12.79 -8.33 -5.01
C ARG A 36 11.67 -9.09 -4.31
N ILE A 37 10.82 -8.34 -3.60
CA ILE A 37 9.52 -8.82 -3.14
C ILE A 37 8.52 -8.62 -4.28
N PHE A 38 7.69 -9.63 -4.51
CA PHE A 38 6.60 -9.60 -5.49
C PHE A 38 5.29 -10.03 -4.83
N ILE A 39 4.26 -9.19 -4.98
CA ILE A 39 2.89 -9.46 -4.53
C ILE A 39 2.03 -9.53 -5.78
N ASP A 40 1.53 -10.73 -6.07
CA ASP A 40 0.72 -10.97 -7.26
C ASP A 40 -0.75 -10.65 -6.99
N HIS A 41 -1.39 -9.87 -7.85
CA HIS A 41 -2.82 -9.53 -7.79
C HIS A 41 -3.37 -8.96 -6.48
N THR A 42 -4.33 -8.03 -6.58
CA THR A 42 -5.05 -7.44 -5.44
C THR A 42 -4.10 -7.12 -4.27
N PHE A 43 -2.96 -6.47 -4.54
CA PHE A 43 -1.90 -6.33 -3.53
C PHE A 43 -2.36 -5.66 -2.22
N TYR A 44 -3.40 -4.81 -2.29
CA TYR A 44 -4.01 -4.13 -1.15
C TYR A 44 -4.90 -5.04 -0.28
N ARG A 45 -5.20 -6.25 -0.74
CA ARG A 45 -5.83 -7.33 0.01
C ARG A 45 -5.16 -8.63 -0.45
N PRO A 46 -3.90 -8.90 -0.04
CA PRO A 46 -3.17 -10.04 -0.54
C PRO A 46 -3.84 -11.32 -0.02
N THR A 47 -4.67 -11.93 -0.87
CA THR A 47 -5.19 -13.29 -0.71
C THR A 47 -4.33 -14.31 -1.45
N THR A 48 -3.24 -13.82 -2.03
CA THR A 48 -2.31 -14.47 -2.93
C THR A 48 -0.92 -14.47 -2.32
N THR A 49 -0.04 -15.27 -2.90
CA THR A 49 1.34 -15.46 -2.47
C THR A 49 2.16 -14.17 -2.56
N VAL A 50 2.88 -13.86 -1.48
CA VAL A 50 4.00 -12.92 -1.48
C VAL A 50 5.28 -13.72 -1.65
N ARG A 51 6.10 -13.37 -2.65
CA ARG A 51 7.37 -14.07 -2.93
C ARG A 51 8.55 -13.14 -2.74
N LEU A 52 9.63 -13.67 -2.20
CA LEU A 52 10.93 -13.04 -2.21
C LEU A 52 11.84 -13.80 -3.18
N VAL A 53 12.37 -13.10 -4.18
CA VAL A 53 13.34 -13.66 -5.12
C VAL A 53 14.67 -12.93 -4.99
N ASP A 54 15.78 -13.64 -5.18
CA ASP A 54 17.11 -13.03 -5.28
C ASP A 54 17.38 -12.44 -6.67
N ASN A 55 18.57 -11.87 -6.88
CA ASN A 55 18.97 -11.26 -8.15
C ASN A 55 19.16 -12.27 -9.31
N THR A 56 19.10 -13.57 -9.04
CA THR A 56 19.12 -14.64 -10.06
C THR A 56 17.71 -15.13 -10.40
N GLU A 57 16.67 -14.48 -9.86
CA GLU A 57 15.26 -14.89 -9.93
C GLU A 57 14.97 -16.22 -9.21
N GLN A 58 15.87 -16.68 -8.32
CA GLN A 58 15.60 -17.82 -7.46
C GLN A 58 14.66 -17.38 -6.32
N GLU A 59 13.55 -18.10 -6.12
CA GLU A 59 12.70 -17.92 -4.95
C GLU A 59 13.43 -18.37 -3.69
N ILE A 60 13.62 -17.43 -2.76
CA ILE A 60 14.34 -17.67 -1.51
C ILE A 60 13.41 -17.62 -0.29
N ASP A 61 12.22 -17.03 -0.42
CA ASP A 61 11.16 -17.10 0.60
C ASP A 61 9.76 -16.93 -0.01
N ARG A 62 8.75 -17.43 0.69
CA ARG A 62 7.35 -17.38 0.31
C ARG A 62 6.46 -17.22 1.54
N TYR A 63 5.53 -16.27 1.44
CA TYR A 63 4.44 -16.12 2.39
C TYR A 63 3.09 -16.31 1.69
N ASP A 64 2.37 -17.35 2.10
CA ASP A 64 1.00 -17.62 1.66
C ASP A 64 0.03 -17.17 2.75
N PRO A 65 -0.68 -16.02 2.57
CA PRO A 65 -1.60 -15.53 3.58
C PRO A 65 -2.75 -16.52 3.78
N PRO A 66 -3.19 -16.76 5.03
CA PRO A 66 -4.30 -17.65 5.30
C PRO A 66 -5.55 -17.13 4.59
N ARG A 67 -6.24 -18.00 3.85
CA ARG A 67 -7.51 -17.66 3.19
C ARG A 67 -8.52 -17.23 4.25
N ARG A 68 -8.92 -15.96 4.22
CA ARG A 68 -9.99 -15.41 5.04
C ARG A 68 -11.00 -14.66 4.17
N ASP A 69 -12.27 -14.95 4.40
CA ASP A 69 -13.38 -14.36 3.65
C ASP A 69 -13.51 -12.85 3.89
N HIS A 70 -13.03 -12.37 5.06
CA HIS A 70 -13.12 -10.97 5.49
C HIS A 70 -11.76 -10.36 5.85
N GLY A 71 -11.16 -9.60 4.92
CA GLY A 71 -9.88 -8.92 5.15
C GLY A 71 -9.91 -7.86 6.26
N LEU A 72 -11.06 -7.20 6.44
CA LEU A 72 -11.27 -6.18 7.46
C LEU A 72 -11.23 -6.71 8.90
N ALA A 73 -11.27 -8.04 9.09
CA ALA A 73 -11.20 -8.63 10.42
C ALA A 73 -9.89 -8.29 11.15
N TYR A 74 -8.79 -8.04 10.43
CA TYR A 74 -7.53 -7.64 11.02
C TYR A 74 -7.58 -6.21 11.59
N GLU A 75 -8.15 -5.27 10.83
CA GLU A 75 -8.35 -3.88 11.26
C GLU A 75 -9.35 -3.79 12.41
N ALA A 76 -10.44 -4.56 12.36
CA ALA A 76 -11.41 -4.64 13.46
C ALA A 76 -10.78 -5.20 14.74
N ALA A 77 -9.91 -6.22 14.62
CA ALA A 77 -9.18 -6.76 15.75
C ALA A 77 -8.15 -5.77 16.32
N GLU A 78 -7.49 -4.99 15.46
CA GLU A 78 -6.60 -3.91 15.90
C GLU A 78 -7.38 -2.83 16.66
N PHE A 79 -8.49 -2.35 16.10
CA PHE A 79 -9.34 -1.39 16.79
C PHE A 79 -9.81 -1.89 18.16
N ALA A 80 -10.22 -3.16 18.26
CA ALA A 80 -10.61 -3.76 19.53
C ALA A 80 -9.46 -3.78 20.56
N ARG A 81 -8.21 -4.04 20.12
CA ARG A 81 -7.03 -3.96 21.00
C ARG A 81 -6.81 -2.54 21.51
N LEU A 82 -6.84 -1.55 20.62
CA LEU A 82 -6.66 -0.14 21.01
C LEU A 82 -7.71 0.30 22.03
N LEU A 83 -8.96 -0.10 21.82
CA LEU A 83 -10.06 0.20 22.74
C LEU A 83 -9.83 -0.40 24.13
N VAL A 84 -9.41 -1.67 24.20
CA VAL A 84 -9.12 -2.36 25.47
C VAL A 84 -7.91 -1.73 26.17
N ASP A 85 -6.90 -1.34 25.42
CA ASP A 85 -5.67 -0.74 25.94
C ASP A 85 -5.81 0.76 26.24
N GLY A 86 -6.99 1.36 25.95
CA GLY A 86 -7.24 2.79 26.15
C GLY A 86 -6.40 3.71 25.25
N LYS A 87 -5.91 3.19 24.12
CA LYS A 87 -5.13 3.97 23.13
C LYS A 87 -6.06 4.74 22.20
N THR A 88 -5.63 5.94 21.80
CA THR A 88 -6.36 6.79 20.85
C THR A 88 -5.89 6.62 19.41
N GLU A 89 -4.80 5.90 19.17
CA GLU A 89 -4.24 5.65 17.84
C GLU A 89 -3.49 4.31 17.78
N SER A 90 -3.26 3.80 16.57
CA SER A 90 -2.51 2.55 16.34
C SER A 90 -1.02 2.84 16.17
N ASP A 91 -0.18 2.02 16.78
CA ASP A 91 1.28 2.07 16.53
C ASP A 91 1.62 1.57 15.10
N LEU A 92 0.71 0.84 14.44
CA LEU A 92 0.89 0.34 13.07
C LEU A 92 0.54 1.39 12.02
N LEU A 93 -0.45 2.24 12.31
CA LEU A 93 -0.86 3.37 11.48
C LEU A 93 -1.23 4.56 12.38
N PRO A 94 -0.22 5.33 12.82
CA PRO A 94 -0.45 6.51 13.65
C PRO A 94 -1.26 7.59 12.91
N LEU A 95 -1.83 8.53 13.67
CA LEU A 95 -2.70 9.57 13.10
C LEU A 95 -1.94 10.52 12.17
N ASP A 96 -0.70 10.85 12.50
CA ASP A 96 0.15 11.72 11.69
C ASP A 96 0.49 11.10 10.32
N GLU A 97 0.73 9.79 10.26
CA GLU A 97 0.95 9.07 9.00
C GLU A 97 -0.33 9.06 8.15
N THR A 98 -1.52 8.91 8.77
CA THR A 98 -2.80 9.05 8.06
C THR A 98 -2.95 10.44 7.45
N VAL A 99 -2.66 11.50 8.21
CA VAL A 99 -2.70 12.89 7.72
C VAL A 99 -1.70 13.08 6.58
N ARG A 100 -0.49 12.54 6.70
CA ARG A 100 0.55 12.62 5.68
C ARG A 100 0.14 11.94 4.37
N ILE A 101 -0.49 10.76 4.45
CA ILE A 101 -1.05 10.08 3.26
C ILE A 101 -2.09 10.97 2.58
N MET A 102 -3.00 11.58 3.35
CA MET A 102 -4.03 12.47 2.79
C MET A 102 -3.43 13.71 2.13
N GLN A 103 -2.40 14.32 2.73
CA GLN A 103 -1.67 15.43 2.12
C GLN A 103 -1.05 15.04 0.77
N VAL A 104 -0.44 13.85 0.67
CA VAL A 104 0.11 13.35 -0.60
C VAL A 104 -1.01 13.17 -1.65
N LEU A 105 -2.16 12.64 -1.26
CA LEU A 105 -3.31 12.48 -2.17
C LEU A 105 -3.86 13.82 -2.65
N ASP A 106 -3.92 14.83 -1.77
CA ASP A 106 -4.33 16.18 -2.14
C ASP A 106 -3.32 16.85 -3.08
N ASP A 107 -2.02 16.69 -2.84
CA ASP A 107 -0.96 17.20 -3.72
C ASP A 107 -1.04 16.58 -5.12
N VAL A 108 -1.23 15.26 -5.21
CA VAL A 108 -1.43 14.54 -6.47
C VAL A 108 -2.64 15.09 -7.20
N ARG A 109 -3.77 15.20 -6.50
CA ARG A 109 -5.02 15.69 -7.05
C ARG A 109 -4.88 17.14 -7.54
N HIS A 110 -4.11 17.94 -6.83
CA HIS A 110 -3.79 19.30 -7.22
C HIS A 110 -2.98 19.37 -8.52
N GLN A 111 -1.93 18.55 -8.66
CA GLN A 111 -1.13 18.47 -9.88
C GLN A 111 -1.93 18.00 -11.09
N LEU A 112 -2.93 17.14 -10.87
CA LEU A 112 -3.85 16.65 -11.91
C LEU A 112 -4.97 17.65 -12.26
N GLY A 113 -5.07 18.78 -11.56
CA GLY A 113 -6.15 19.76 -11.76
C GLY A 113 -7.52 19.26 -11.32
N VAL A 114 -7.59 18.22 -10.47
CA VAL A 114 -8.85 17.71 -9.93
C VAL A 114 -9.23 18.53 -8.70
N ARG A 115 -10.44 19.08 -8.67
CA ARG A 115 -10.99 19.91 -7.59
C ARG A 115 -12.33 19.36 -7.15
N PHE A 116 -12.57 19.31 -5.85
CA PHE A 116 -13.87 18.94 -5.32
C PHE A 116 -14.74 20.17 -5.08
N PRO A 117 -16.08 20.03 -5.05
CA PRO A 117 -16.97 21.12 -4.68
C PRO A 117 -16.60 21.68 -3.31
N GLY A 118 -16.36 23.00 -3.25
CA GLY A 118 -15.98 23.70 -2.01
C GLY A 118 -14.48 23.97 -1.86
N GLU A 119 -13.65 23.53 -2.80
CA GLU A 119 -12.23 23.89 -2.88
C GLU A 119 -12.05 24.95 -3.97
N GLU A 120 -11.65 26.17 -3.59
CA GLU A 120 -11.25 27.22 -4.54
C GLU A 120 -9.85 26.96 -5.14
#